data_AF-A0A850END4-F1
#
_entry.id   AF-A0A850END4-F1
#
_cell.length_a   1.000
_cell.length_b   1.000
_cell.length_c   1.000
_cell.angle_alpha   90.00
_cell.angle_beta   90.00
_cell.angle_gamma   90.00
#
_symmetry.space_group_name_H-M   'P 1'
#
loop_
_entity.id
_entity.type
_entity.pdbx_description
1 polymer ?
#
loop_
_entity_poly.entity_id
_entity_poly.type
_entity_poly.pdbx_seq_one_letter_code
_entity_poly.pdbx_strand_id
1 'polypeptide(L)' 'MSTDSLAAAKIRLMANACITRFDRGERPIEDVIHSYNMQVDNEQLVREQIVEKRPDISFTETLGTEQSGSGH' A
#
# COMPACT_ATOMS: atom_id res chain seq x y z
N MET A 1 19.46 8.38 -12.94
CA MET A 1 18.15 7.75 -12.63
C MET A 1 18.18 6.32 -13.14
N SER A 2 18.39 5.30 -12.29
CA SER A 2 18.14 3.87 -12.63
C SER A 2 18.59 2.96 -11.49
N THR A 3 17.78 2.85 -10.44
CA THR A 3 17.87 1.75 -9.44
C THR A 3 16.47 1.46 -8.87
N ASP A 4 15.40 1.49 -9.68
CA ASP A 4 14.02 1.40 -9.14
C ASP A 4 13.03 0.55 -9.96
N SER A 5 13.40 0.05 -11.15
CA SER A 5 12.41 -0.65 -12.02
C SER A 5 11.88 -1.96 -11.44
N LEU A 6 12.71 -2.79 -10.81
CA LEU A 6 12.24 -4.06 -10.24
C LEU A 6 11.45 -3.84 -8.94
N ALA A 7 11.91 -2.94 -8.08
CA ALA A 7 11.22 -2.61 -6.84
C ALA A 7 9.84 -2.00 -7.15
N ALA A 8 9.78 -0.98 -8.02
CA ALA A 8 8.53 -0.40 -8.48
C ALA A 8 7.62 -1.43 -9.18
N ALA A 9 8.17 -2.32 -10.00
CA ALA A 9 7.39 -3.38 -10.63
C ALA A 9 6.77 -4.35 -9.60
N LYS A 10 7.51 -4.69 -8.54
CA LYS A 10 6.98 -5.51 -7.44
C LYS A 10 5.84 -4.79 -6.72
N ILE A 11 6.00 -3.51 -6.37
CA ILE A 11 4.91 -2.73 -5.72
C ILE A 11 3.66 -2.71 -6.61
N ARG A 12 3.81 -2.46 -7.92
CA ARG A 12 2.68 -2.47 -8.86
C ARG A 12 1.98 -3.84 -8.94
N LEU A 13 2.76 -4.93 -8.96
CA LEU A 13 2.23 -6.28 -8.97
C LEU A 13 1.43 -6.57 -7.68
N MET A 14 1.99 -6.19 -6.53
CA MET A 14 1.37 -6.38 -5.21
C MET A 14 0.07 -5.58 -5.10
N ALA A 15 0.06 -4.31 -5.54
CA ALA A 15 -1.14 -3.48 -5.56
C ALA A 15 -2.26 -4.12 -6.39
N ASN A 16 -1.96 -4.57 -7.62
CA ASN A 16 -2.95 -5.24 -8.47
C ASN A 16 -3.47 -6.55 -7.85
N ALA A 17 -2.58 -7.32 -7.20
CA ALA A 17 -2.97 -8.54 -6.51
C ALA A 17 -3.91 -8.24 -5.32
N CYS A 18 -3.63 -7.17 -4.56
CA CYS A 18 -4.48 -6.73 -3.46
C CYS A 18 -5.87 -6.31 -3.95
N ILE A 19 -5.93 -5.47 -4.99
CA ILE A 19 -7.18 -5.03 -5.63
C ILE A 19 -7.99 -6.23 -6.11
N THR A 20 -7.35 -7.20 -6.79
CA THR A 20 -8.05 -8.37 -7.32
C THR A 20 -8.73 -9.20 -6.22
N ARG A 21 -8.08 -9.35 -5.06
CA ARG A 21 -8.64 -10.11 -3.93
C ARG A 21 -9.76 -9.34 -3.23
N PHE A 22 -9.61 -8.02 -3.13
CA PHE A 22 -10.67 -7.13 -2.64
C PHE A 22 -11.91 -7.17 -3.55
N ASP A 23 -11.73 -7.07 -4.87
CA ASP A 23 -12.82 -7.13 -5.85
C ASP A 23 -13.55 -8.48 -5.85
N ARG A 24 -12.87 -9.56 -5.44
CA ARG A 24 -13.48 -10.87 -5.21
C ARG A 24 -14.28 -10.96 -3.91
N GLY A 25 -14.25 -9.92 -3.07
CA GLY A 25 -14.88 -9.91 -1.76
C GLY A 25 -14.22 -10.85 -0.76
N GLU A 26 -12.95 -11.23 -0.94
CA GLU A 26 -12.28 -12.17 -0.03
C GLU A 26 -12.21 -11.63 1.40
N ARG A 27 -11.84 -10.35 1.56
CA ARG A 27 -11.69 -9.63 2.83
C ARG A 27 -11.46 -8.13 2.58
N PRO A 28 -11.57 -7.26 3.60
CA PRO A 28 -11.21 -5.85 3.49
C PRO A 28 -9.80 -5.64 2.95
N ILE A 29 -9.57 -4.54 2.23
CA ILE A 29 -8.30 -4.28 1.55
C ILE A 29 -7.10 -4.26 2.52
N GLU A 30 -7.28 -3.76 3.73
CA GLU A 30 -6.25 -3.70 4.77
C GLU A 30 -5.82 -5.10 5.21
N ASP A 31 -6.77 -6.01 5.44
CA ASP A 31 -6.48 -7.41 5.75
C ASP A 31 -5.79 -8.14 4.59
N VAL A 32 -6.10 -7.77 3.34
CA VAL A 32 -5.38 -8.30 2.17
C VAL A 32 -3.92 -7.84 2.18
N ILE A 33 -3.67 -6.55 2.38
CA ILE A 33 -2.32 -5.98 2.38
C ILE A 33 -1.48 -6.60 3.49
N HIS A 34 -1.99 -6.63 4.72
CA HIS A 34 -1.29 -7.20 5.87
C HIS A 34 -0.99 -8.71 5.71
N SER A 35 -1.81 -9.44 4.93
CA SER A 35 -1.57 -10.87 4.68
C SER A 35 -0.27 -11.19 3.95
N TYR A 36 0.34 -10.21 3.28
CA TYR A 36 1.62 -10.36 2.59
C TYR A 36 2.84 -10.12 3.48
N ASN A 37 2.65 -9.74 4.75
CA ASN A 37 3.71 -9.57 5.76
C ASN A 37 4.93 -8.77 5.23
N MET A 38 4.65 -7.63 4.61
CA MET A 38 5.67 -6.75 4.02
C MET A 38 6.20 -5.73 5.04
N GLN A 39 7.36 -5.13 4.76
CA GLN A 39 7.86 -4.00 5.55
C GLN A 39 6.93 -2.79 5.41
N VAL A 40 6.88 -1.96 6.46
CA VAL A 40 6.01 -0.78 6.55
C VAL A 40 6.18 0.16 5.35
N ASP A 41 7.40 0.42 4.90
CA ASP A 41 7.66 1.28 3.74
C ASP A 41 7.05 0.71 2.44
N ASN A 42 7.18 -0.60 2.23
CA ASN A 42 6.58 -1.26 1.06
C ASN A 42 5.06 -1.29 1.17
N GLU A 43 4.52 -1.44 2.37
CA GLU A 43 3.09 -1.40 2.63
C GLU A 43 2.49 -0.05 2.25
N GLN A 44 3.15 1.03 2.67
CA GLN A 44 2.78 2.39 2.33
C GLN A 44 2.80 2.61 0.80
N LEU A 45 3.86 2.19 0.12
CA LEU A 45 3.96 2.30 -1.34
C LEU A 45 2.87 1.49 -2.07
N VAL A 46 2.47 0.33 -1.53
CA VAL A 46 1.36 -0.46 -2.08
C VAL A 46 0.03 0.25 -1.87
N ARG A 47 -0.22 0.82 -0.67
CA ARG A 47 -1.44 1.61 -0.39
C ARG A 47 -1.57 2.78 -1.35
N GLU A 48 -0.49 3.56 -1.53
CA GLU A 48 -0.45 4.69 -2.47
C GLU A 48 -0.79 4.25 -3.90
N GLN A 49 -0.19 3.15 -4.36
CA GLN A 49 -0.47 2.59 -5.69
C GLN A 49 -1.92 2.09 -5.83
N ILE A 50 -2.54 1.60 -4.76
CA ILE A 50 -3.95 1.21 -4.78
C ILE A 50 -4.84 2.45 -4.87
N VAL A 51 -4.60 3.48 -4.06
CA VAL A 51 -5.37 4.74 -4.10
C VAL A 51 -5.25 5.41 -5.47
N GLU A 52 -4.07 5.43 -6.08
CA GLU A 52 -3.87 5.97 -7.44
C GLU A 52 -4.77 5.25 -8.48
N LYS A 53 -4.91 3.93 -8.37
CA LYS A 53 -5.68 3.10 -9.31
C LYS A 53 -7.17 3.04 -9.01
N ARG A 54 -7.51 3.08 -7.72
CA ARG A 54 -8.84 2.83 -7.15
C ARG A 54 -9.09 3.85 -6.04
N PRO A 55 -9.31 5.13 -6.40
CA PRO A 55 -9.59 6.19 -5.42
C PRO A 55 -10.93 5.98 -4.70
N ASP A 56 -11.75 5.03 -5.14
CA ASP A 56 -12.98 4.57 -4.48
C ASP A 56 -12.72 3.69 -3.24
N ILE A 57 -11.53 3.12 -3.12
CA ILE A 57 -11.16 2.28 -1.98
C ILE A 57 -10.66 3.19 -0.85
N SER A 58 -11.48 3.33 0.19
CA SER A 58 -11.09 4.00 1.42
C SER A 58 -10.33 3.05 2.34
N PHE A 59 -9.14 3.47 2.76
CA PHE A 59 -8.41 2.85 3.86
C PHE A 59 -8.85 3.51 5.15
N THR A 60 -9.01 2.74 6.24
CA THR A 60 -9.15 3.40 7.54
C THR A 60 -7.82 4.09 7.84
N GLU A 61 -7.82 5.42 7.95
CA GLU A 61 -6.65 6.18 8.38
C GLU A 61 -6.25 5.65 9.76
N THR A 62 -5.28 4.74 9.80
CA THR A 62 -4.52 4.50 11.01
C THR A 62 -3.67 5.75 11.17
N LEU A 63 -4.15 6.66 12.01
CA LEU A 63 -3.55 7.95 12.35
C LEU A 63 -2.11 7.75 12.83
N GLY A 64 -1.17 7.67 11.90
CA GLY A 64 0.27 7.67 12.12
C GLY A 64 0.83 9.08 12.08
N THR A 65 0.21 10.02 12.78
CA THR A 65 0.75 11.37 12.94
C THR A 65 1.86 11.36 13.99
N GLU A 66 3.02 10.82 13.64
CA GLU A 66 4.28 11.15 14.32
C GLU A 66 5.43 11.25 13.31
N GLN A 67 5.32 12.22 12.39
CA GLN A 67 6.54 12.87 11.91
C GLN A 67 6.97 13.90 12.95
N SER A 68 7.89 13.46 13.81
CA SER A 68 8.70 14.30 14.68
C SER A 68 9.34 15.46 13.91
N GLY A 69 8.80 16.66 14.07
CA GLY A 69 9.53 17.91 13.87
C GLY A 69 10.27 18.27 15.16
N SER A 70 11.33 17.54 15.50
CA SER A 70 12.35 18.04 16.43
C SER A 70 13.33 18.86 15.59
N GLY A 71 13.24 20.19 15.71
CA GLY A 71 14.15 21.14 15.09
C GLY A 71 14.39 22.28 16.08
N HIS A 72 15.62 22.31 16.56
CA HIS A 72 16.20 23.17 17.59
C HIS A 72 16.10 24.67 17.28
#